data_AF-A0A0A9WVV0-F1
#
_entry.id   AF-A0A0A9WVV0-F1
#
_cell.length_a   1.000
_cell.length_b   1.000
_cell.length_c   1.000
_cell.angle_alpha   90.00
_cell.angle_beta   90.00
_cell.angle_gamma   90.00
#
_symmetry.space_group_name_H-M   'P 1'
#
loop_
_entity.id
_entity.type
_entity.pdbx_description
1 polymer ?
#
loop_
_entity_poly.entity_id
_entity_poly.type
_entity_poly.pdbx_seq_one_letter_code
_entity_poly.pdbx_strand_id
1 'polypeptide(L)'
;QMPSILGALQKSVLGVVLGKTVAPDWITHGVPKSALLNSRQLMNNHVMYHEGRGGDKAIASDGRYLYIHTHCGLFKMGSGYGETIEGFIYASKPDFFVNKVGWLGYAQDKLYFRLGRTGTDRG
;
A
#
# COMPACT_ATOMS: atom_id res chain seq x y z
N GLN A 1 22.02 -7.31 -14.56
CA GLN A 1 20.60 -6.94 -14.63
C GLN A 1 20.03 -7.54 -15.91
N MET A 2 18.96 -8.33 -15.84
CA MET A 2 18.40 -8.99 -17.04
C MET A 2 17.48 -8.02 -17.80
N PRO A 3 17.62 -7.86 -19.13
CA PRO A 3 16.76 -6.97 -19.90
C PRO A 3 15.29 -7.38 -19.81
N SER A 4 14.40 -6.41 -19.63
CA SER A 4 12.95 -6.61 -19.46
C SER A 4 12.32 -7.44 -20.58
N ILE A 5 12.83 -7.30 -21.80
CA ILE A 5 12.38 -8.03 -23.00
C ILE A 5 12.68 -9.53 -22.91
N LEU A 6 13.83 -9.92 -22.36
CA LEU A 6 14.17 -11.33 -22.17
C LEU A 6 13.35 -11.95 -21.04
N GLY A 7 13.06 -11.20 -19.98
CA GLY A 7 12.17 -11.66 -18.91
C GLY A 7 10.73 -11.85 -19.38
N ALA A 8 10.21 -10.96 -20.23
CA ALA A 8 8.90 -11.10 -20.86
C ALA A 8 8.83 -12.30 -21.82
N LEU A 9 9.89 -12.50 -22.62
CA LEU A 9 10.00 -13.65 -23.51
C LEU A 9 10.02 -14.96 -22.74
N GLN A 10 10.83 -15.07 -21.67
CA GLN A 10 10.88 -16.26 -20.82
C GLN A 10 9.51 -16.60 -20.23
N LYS A 11 8.77 -15.61 -19.71
CA LYS A 11 7.41 -15.83 -19.18
C LYS A 11 6.42 -16.28 -20.26
N SER A 12 6.56 -15.74 -21.48
CA SER A 12 5.71 -16.11 -22.61
C SER A 12 5.98 -17.55 -23.06
N VAL A 13 7.25 -17.93 -23.20
CA VAL A 13 7.66 -19.32 -23.53
C VAL A 13 7.19 -20.30 -22.45
N LEU A 14 7.39 -19.97 -21.17
CA LEU A 14 6.90 -20.77 -20.05
C LEU A 14 5.38 -20.97 -20.09
N GLY A 15 4.61 -19.93 -20.41
CA GLY A 15 3.15 -20.04 -20.52
C GLY A 15 2.67 -20.91 -21.68
N VAL A 16 3.37 -20.87 -22.82
CA VAL A 16 3.07 -21.74 -23.96
C VAL A 16 3.38 -23.21 -23.62
N VAL A 17 4.55 -23.48 -23.03
CA VAL A 17 4.97 -24.84 -22.65
C VAL A 17 4.04 -25.44 -21.58
N LEU A 18 3.57 -24.63 -20.64
CA LEU A 18 2.66 -25.07 -19.57
C LEU A 18 1.18 -25.05 -19.97
N GLY A 19 0.84 -24.59 -21.19
CA GLY A 19 -0.53 -24.50 -21.70
C GLY A 19 -1.45 -23.57 -20.90
N LYS A 20 -0.87 -22.64 -20.13
CA LYS A 20 -1.60 -21.73 -19.22
C LYS A 20 -0.88 -20.38 -19.16
N THR A 21 -1.63 -19.29 -19.07
CA THR A 21 -1.06 -17.98 -18.75
C THR A 21 -0.44 -18.06 -17.36
N VAL A 22 0.89 -17.91 -17.25
CA VAL A 22 1.58 -17.93 -15.96
C VAL A 22 1.36 -16.58 -15.28
N ALA A 23 0.21 -16.42 -14.64
CA ALA A 23 0.04 -15.37 -13.65
C ALA A 23 1.00 -15.67 -12.49
N PRO A 24 1.72 -14.67 -11.96
CA PRO A 24 2.48 -14.87 -10.73
C PRO A 24 1.58 -15.39 -9.62
N ASP A 25 2.08 -16.35 -8.84
CA ASP A 25 1.31 -16.97 -7.76
C ASP A 25 0.76 -15.95 -6.76
N TRP A 26 1.43 -14.81 -6.60
CA TRP A 26 0.98 -13.77 -5.68
C TRP A 26 -0.32 -13.07 -6.11
N ILE A 27 -0.73 -13.17 -7.37
CA ILE A 27 -2.04 -12.65 -7.83
C ILE A 27 -3.18 -13.49 -7.23
N THR A 28 -3.00 -14.81 -7.15
CA THR A 28 -4.03 -15.76 -6.71
C THR A 28 -3.90 -16.14 -5.24
N HIS A 29 -2.67 -16.27 -4.74
CA HIS A 29 -2.35 -16.73 -3.38
C HIS A 29 -1.83 -15.62 -2.47
N GLY A 30 -1.66 -14.39 -2.99
CA GLY A 30 -1.08 -13.27 -2.26
C GLY A 30 0.45 -13.31 -2.18
N VAL A 31 1.04 -12.22 -1.69
CA VAL A 31 2.49 -12.10 -1.57
C VAL A 31 3.00 -13.03 -0.44
N PRO A 32 3.99 -13.91 -0.70
CA PRO A 32 4.48 -14.84 0.31
C PRO A 32 5.24 -14.10 1.42
N LYS A 33 5.20 -14.62 2.65
CA LYS A 33 5.92 -14.03 3.80
C LYS A 33 7.44 -13.94 3.55
N SER A 34 8.00 -14.88 2.80
CA SER A 34 9.42 -14.89 2.42
C SER A 34 9.81 -13.76 1.46
N ALA A 35 8.84 -13.05 0.86
CA ALA A 35 9.11 -11.86 0.06
C ALA A 35 9.35 -10.59 0.89
N LEU A 36 9.26 -10.68 2.24
CA LEU A 36 9.61 -9.58 3.12
C LEU A 36 11.12 -9.31 3.05
N LEU A 37 11.50 -8.22 2.39
CA LEU A 37 12.90 -7.81 2.28
C LEU A 37 13.35 -6.99 3.50
N ASN A 38 12.45 -6.17 4.05
CA ASN A 38 12.75 -5.28 5.17
C ASN A 38 11.47 -5.00 5.96
N SER A 39 11.59 -4.90 7.28
CA SER A 39 10.53 -4.50 8.19
C SER A 39 11.04 -3.40 9.10
N ARG A 40 10.34 -2.27 9.13
CA ARG A 40 10.71 -1.12 9.94
C ARG A 40 9.49 -0.46 10.56
N GLN A 41 9.73 0.15 11.71
CA GLN A 41 8.75 0.95 12.41
C GLN A 41 8.87 2.40 11.95
N LEU A 42 7.87 2.89 11.20
CA LEU A 42 7.91 4.20 10.55
C LEU A 42 7.39 5.35 11.42
N MET A 43 6.52 5.06 12.38
CA MET A 43 5.92 6.06 13.26
C MET A 43 6.15 5.69 14.72
N ASN A 44 6.52 6.71 15.50
CA ASN A 44 6.71 6.59 16.93
C ASN A 44 5.42 6.12 17.58
N ASN A 45 5.52 5.19 18.53
CA ASN A 45 4.36 4.58 19.20
C ASN A 45 3.39 5.64 19.77
N HIS A 46 3.86 6.81 20.19
CA HIS A 46 3.01 7.89 20.69
C HIS A 46 2.00 8.46 19.68
N VAL A 47 2.25 8.37 18.37
CA VAL A 47 1.28 8.79 17.33
C VAL A 47 0.27 7.67 17.02
N MET A 48 0.56 6.43 17.43
CA MET A 48 -0.25 5.24 17.09
C MET A 48 -1.06 4.70 18.26
N TYR A 49 -0.63 4.97 19.50
CA TYR A 49 -1.27 4.55 20.73
C TYR A 49 -2.15 5.67 21.28
N HIS A 50 -3.29 5.92 20.64
CA HIS A 50 -4.45 6.34 21.42
C HIS A 50 -5.11 5.07 21.97
N GLU A 51 -4.90 4.85 23.26
CA GLU A 51 -5.57 3.78 24.02
C GLU A 51 -7.07 3.80 23.71
N GLY A 52 -7.58 2.72 23.11
CA GLY A 52 -9.01 2.51 22.92
C GLY A 52 -9.58 2.75 21.51
N ARG A 53 -8.81 3.21 20.52
CA ARG A 53 -9.28 3.27 19.11
C ARG A 53 -8.33 2.56 18.16
N GLY A 54 -8.37 1.22 18.21
CA GLY A 54 -7.85 0.35 17.16
C GLY A 54 -8.67 0.46 15.87
N GLY A 55 -8.73 1.66 15.29
CA GLY A 55 -9.35 1.88 13.98
C GLY A 55 -8.50 1.24 12.89
N ASP A 56 -9.17 0.65 11.91
CA ASP A 56 -8.54 0.12 10.70
C ASP A 56 -7.76 1.24 10.00
N LYS A 57 -6.46 0.99 9.80
CA LYS A 57 -5.55 1.88 9.09
C LYS A 57 -5.49 1.45 7.64
N ALA A 58 -5.48 2.42 6.73
CA ALA A 58 -5.33 2.17 5.32
C ALA A 58 -3.97 2.68 4.85
N ILE A 59 -3.37 1.99 3.87
CA ILE A 59 -2.12 2.38 3.25
C ILE A 59 -2.24 2.23 1.74
N ALA A 60 -1.60 3.14 1.00
CA ALA A 60 -1.35 3.02 -0.43
C ALA A 60 0.08 3.48 -0.74
N SER A 61 0.58 3.16 -1.93
CA SER A 61 1.90 3.57 -2.39
C SER A 61 1.85 3.90 -3.88
N ASP A 62 2.61 4.92 -4.29
CA ASP A 62 2.90 5.22 -5.70
C ASP A 62 4.32 4.76 -6.11
N GLY A 63 5.02 4.04 -5.22
CA GLY A 63 6.41 3.62 -5.35
C GLY A 63 7.42 4.63 -4.78
N ARG A 64 7.14 5.94 -4.87
CA ARG A 64 7.98 7.01 -4.31
C ARG A 64 7.57 7.40 -2.89
N TYR A 65 6.27 7.43 -2.63
CA TYR A 65 5.68 7.81 -1.37
C TYR A 65 4.72 6.74 -0.86
N LEU A 66 4.66 6.62 0.46
CA LEU A 66 3.64 5.88 1.20
C LEU A 66 2.56 6.87 1.67
N TYR A 67 1.31 6.53 1.43
CA TYR A 67 0.15 7.28 1.90
C TYR A 67 -0.50 6.50 3.03
N ILE A 68 -0.50 7.06 4.23
CA ILE A 68 -0.91 6.34 5.45
C ILE A 68 -2.06 7.10 6.10
N HIS A 69 -3.22 6.46 6.21
CA HIS A 69 -4.38 6.98 6.92
C HIS A 69 -4.44 6.40 8.34
N THR A 70 -4.56 7.28 9.34
CA THR A 70 -4.60 6.93 10.75
C THR A 70 -5.65 7.77 11.47
N HIS A 71 -5.82 7.54 12.78
CA HIS A 71 -6.68 8.35 13.63
C HIS A 71 -6.18 9.79 13.83
N CYS A 72 -4.98 10.14 13.36
CA CYS A 72 -4.47 11.52 13.35
C CYS A 72 -4.67 12.21 11.99
N GLY A 73 -5.07 11.48 10.95
CA GLY A 73 -5.32 12.00 9.61
C GLY A 73 -4.55 11.22 8.55
N LEU A 74 -4.20 11.90 7.46
CA LEU A 74 -3.51 11.33 6.32
C LEU A 74 -2.08 11.88 6.19
N PHE A 75 -1.11 10.99 5.98
CA PHE A 75 0.30 11.33 5.85
C PHE A 75 0.84 10.87 4.50
N LYS A 76 1.64 11.73 3.86
CA LYS A 76 2.49 11.40 2.72
C LYS A 76 3.92 11.27 3.22
N MET A 77 4.42 10.05 3.24
CA MET A 77 5.71 9.68 3.79
C MET A 77 6.65 9.18 2.69
N GLY A 78 7.94 9.46 2.78
CA GLY A 78 8.94 8.94 1.85
C GLY A 78 9.13 7.44 2.00
N SER A 79 9.18 6.72 0.88
CA SER A 79 9.42 5.27 0.87
C SER A 79 10.90 4.89 1.00
N GLY A 80 11.81 5.85 0.83
CA GLY A 80 13.25 5.59 0.67
C GLY A 80 13.66 5.33 -0.79
N TYR A 81 12.69 5.33 -1.72
CA TYR A 81 12.92 5.20 -3.16
C TYR A 81 12.53 6.49 -3.88
N GLY A 82 12.98 6.63 -5.14
CA GLY A 82 12.69 7.80 -5.96
C GLY A 82 13.13 9.11 -5.30
N GLU A 83 14.35 9.15 -4.74
CA GLU A 83 14.91 10.34 -4.07
C GLU A 83 14.16 10.80 -2.81
N THR A 84 13.29 9.97 -2.24
CA THR A 84 12.67 10.28 -0.95
C THR A 84 13.51 9.75 0.21
N ILE A 85 13.44 10.45 1.34
CA ILE A 85 14.03 10.00 2.59
C ILE A 85 13.05 9.03 3.25
N GLU A 86 13.51 7.82 3.53
CA GLU A 86 12.70 6.78 4.19
C GLU A 86 12.11 7.31 5.50
N GLY A 87 10.79 7.21 5.67
CA GLY A 87 10.10 7.61 6.90
C GLY A 87 9.88 9.12 7.05
N PHE A 88 10.44 9.97 6.19
CA PHE A 88 10.23 11.42 6.28
C PHE A 88 8.80 11.81 5.85
N ILE A 89 8.14 12.67 6.63
CA ILE A 89 6.79 13.16 6.29
C ILE A 89 6.91 14.39 5.39
N TYR A 90 6.52 14.24 4.13
CA TYR A 90 6.56 15.31 3.13
C TYR A 90 5.30 16.18 3.14
N ALA A 91 4.16 15.60 3.52
CA ALA A 91 2.91 16.33 3.70
C ALA A 91 2.01 15.58 4.69
N SER A 92 1.16 16.33 5.38
CA SER A 92 0.12 15.77 6.23
C SER A 92 -1.18 16.54 6.05
N LYS A 93 -2.29 15.83 6.20
CA LYS A 93 -3.63 16.40 6.30
C LYS A 93 -4.24 15.90 7.60
N PRO A 94 -4.13 16.69 8.69
CA PRO A 94 -4.76 16.34 9.96
C PRO A 94 -6.28 16.26 9.78
N ASP A 95 -6.95 15.53 10.67
CA ASP A 95 -8.41 15.39 10.71
C ASP A 95 -9.06 14.77 9.45
N PHE A 96 -8.27 14.27 8.50
CA PHE A 96 -8.78 13.57 7.34
C PHE A 96 -9.39 12.23 7.76
N PHE A 97 -10.72 12.18 7.87
CA PHE A 97 -11.50 10.97 8.15
C PHE A 97 -11.04 10.14 9.37
N VAL A 98 -10.48 10.80 10.39
CA VAL A 98 -9.88 10.19 11.59
C VAL A 98 -10.74 9.19 12.36
N ASN A 99 -12.07 9.30 12.26
CA ASN A 99 -13.04 8.42 12.93
C ASN A 99 -13.72 7.44 11.96
N LYS A 100 -13.21 7.32 10.73
CA LYS A 100 -13.81 6.48 9.70
C LYS A 100 -12.81 5.42 9.25
N VAL A 101 -13.32 4.22 9.07
CA VAL A 101 -12.60 3.14 8.41
C VAL A 101 -12.73 3.31 6.90
N GLY A 102 -11.70 2.93 6.15
CA GLY A 102 -11.73 3.01 4.71
C GLY A 102 -10.59 2.27 4.04
N TRP A 103 -10.47 2.46 2.74
CA TRP A 103 -9.42 1.94 1.89
C TRP A 103 -8.76 3.08 1.12
N LEU A 104 -7.44 3.00 0.96
CA LEU A 104 -6.67 3.91 0.12
C LEU A 104 -6.26 3.22 -1.17
N GLY A 105 -6.38 3.93 -2.28
CA GLY A 105 -5.92 3.49 -3.59
C GLY A 105 -5.20 4.61 -4.31
N TYR A 106 -4.13 4.27 -5.02
CA TYR A 106 -3.43 5.22 -5.88
C TYR A 106 -3.53 4.76 -7.33
N ALA A 107 -3.97 5.65 -8.22
CA ALA A 107 -4.04 5.39 -9.65
C ALA A 107 -3.99 6.71 -10.42
N GLN A 108 -3.29 6.74 -11.56
CA GLN A 108 -3.21 7.90 -12.46
C GLN A 108 -2.91 9.21 -11.73
N ASP A 109 -1.85 9.20 -10.91
CA ASP A 109 -1.38 10.36 -10.13
C ASP A 109 -2.40 10.90 -9.10
N LYS A 110 -3.41 10.11 -8.76
CA LYS A 110 -4.46 10.47 -7.81
C LYS A 110 -4.55 9.46 -6.68
N LEU A 111 -4.69 9.99 -5.47
CA LEU A 111 -4.98 9.21 -4.28
C LEU A 111 -6.48 9.25 -4.00
N TYR A 112 -7.08 8.08 -3.87
CA TYR A 112 -8.49 7.86 -3.59
C TYR A 112 -8.65 7.29 -2.19
N PHE A 113 -9.67 7.78 -1.48
CA PHE A 113 -10.09 7.21 -0.20
C PHE A 113 -11.53 6.76 -0.31
N ARG A 114 -11.77 5.46 -0.11
CA ARG A 114 -13.12 4.88 -0.06
C ARG A 114 -13.50 4.63 1.38
N LEU A 115 -14.56 5.28 1.85
CA LEU A 115 -15.14 5.01 3.16
C LEU A 115 -15.67 3.56 3.23
N GLY A 116 -15.36 2.87 4.31
CA GLY A 116 -15.97 1.59 4.64
C GLY A 116 -17.47 1.79 4.89
N ARG A 117 -18.29 0.83 4.46
CA ARG A 117 -19.73 0.88 4.73
C ARG A 117 -19.95 0.70 6.22
N THR A 118 -20.41 1.73 6.92
CA THR A 118 -20.97 1.59 8.27
C THR A 118 -22.40 1.08 8.14
N GLY A 119 -22.78 0.07 8.92
CA GLY A 119 -24.08 -0.64 8.81
C GLY A 119 -25.35 0.20 9.01
N THR A 120 -25.22 1.52 9.18
CA THR A 120 -26.33 2.47 9.28
C THR A 120 -26.82 3.01 7.93
N ASP A 121 -26.13 2.72 6.82
CA ASP A 121 -26.57 3.09 5.47
C ASP A 121 -27.48 2.00 4.86
N ARG A 122 -28.58 1.66 5.56
CA ARG A 122 -29.74 1.01 4.93
C ARG A 122 -30.80 2.10 4.79
N GLY A 123 -31.15 2.40 3.53
CA GLY A 123 -32.04 3.49 3.14
C GLY A 123 -33.48 3.35 3.61
#